data_AF-A0A846BX80-F1
#
_entry.id   AF-A0A846BX80-F1
#
_cell.length_a   1.000
_cell.length_b   1.000
_cell.length_c   1.000
_cell.angle_alpha   90.00
_cell.angle_beta   90.00
_cell.angle_gamma   90.00
#
_symmetry.space_group_name_H-M   'P 1'
#
loop_
_entity.id
_entity.type
_entity.pdbx_description
1 polymer ?
#
loop_
_entity_poly.entity_id
_entity_poly.type
_entity_poly.pdbx_seq_one_letter_code
_entity_poly.pdbx_strand_id
1 'polypeptide(L)'
;VPLLIEANDYNSVYLATKAQKLGHMLLQTYLITLAIHWQDAPEQIMERYERLDKLRHLVHSQNLLLQEEARPLAIALFSQPSLTIHLGFDQPHLAAADWYKSNTHPYVKAIAHILDALSEWPQVKCLEFIVSVGSDPLANLQIQLDRQTFPLKMPPSSICDRLTTQKIYSFER
;
A
#
# COMPACT_ATOMS: atom_id res chain seq x y z
N VAL A 1 -7.70 25.23 -20.53
CA VAL A 1 -8.50 25.83 -19.44
C VAL A 1 -8.80 24.72 -18.45
N PRO A 2 -8.31 24.78 -17.20
CA PRO A 2 -8.66 23.76 -16.21
C PRO A 2 -10.13 23.97 -15.82
N LEU A 3 -10.96 22.95 -16.00
CA LEU A 3 -12.33 22.94 -15.50
C LEU A 3 -12.29 22.69 -13.99
N LEU A 4 -12.50 23.75 -13.21
CA LEU A 4 -12.86 23.65 -11.80
C LEU A 4 -14.29 23.09 -11.75
N ILE A 5 -14.43 21.83 -11.31
CA ILE A 5 -15.74 21.18 -11.17
C ILE A 5 -16.05 21.13 -9.66
N GLU A 6 -17.14 21.77 -9.25
CA GLU A 6 -17.62 21.73 -7.87
C GLU A 6 -18.04 20.30 -7.49
N ALA A 7 -17.58 19.83 -6.33
CA ALA A 7 -17.92 18.51 -5.81
C ALA A 7 -19.37 18.50 -5.28
N ASN A 8 -20.32 18.17 -6.15
CA ASN A 8 -21.71 17.86 -5.79
C ASN A 8 -22.03 16.39 -6.12
N ASP A 9 -23.16 15.87 -5.63
CA ASP A 9 -23.55 14.46 -5.77
C ASP A 9 -23.66 13.97 -7.23
N TYR A 10 -23.84 14.90 -8.17
CA TYR A 10 -23.89 14.60 -9.60
C TYR A 10 -22.48 14.49 -10.21
N ASN A 11 -21.57 15.37 -9.77
CA ASN A 11 -20.18 15.42 -10.20
C ASN A 11 -19.31 14.35 -9.52
N SER A 12 -19.68 13.88 -8.33
CA SER A 12 -18.97 12.81 -7.63
C SER A 12 -19.02 11.48 -8.40
N VAL A 13 -20.15 11.14 -9.04
CA VAL A 13 -20.25 9.97 -9.93
C VAL A 13 -19.41 10.16 -11.20
N TYR A 14 -19.38 11.36 -11.78
CA TYR A 14 -18.56 11.65 -12.96
C TYR A 14 -17.05 11.61 -12.65
N LEU A 15 -16.63 12.17 -11.51
CA LEU A 15 -15.26 12.08 -11.00
C LEU A 15 -14.88 10.64 -10.65
N ALA A 16 -15.79 9.88 -10.03
CA ALA A 16 -15.61 8.46 -9.77
C ALA A 16 -15.45 7.67 -11.08
N THR A 17 -16.24 7.95 -12.11
CA THR A 17 -16.13 7.29 -13.42
C THR A 17 -14.85 7.68 -14.17
N LYS A 18 -14.38 8.93 -14.01
CA LYS A 18 -13.07 9.39 -14.54
C LYS A 18 -11.90 8.74 -13.80
N ALA A 19 -11.98 8.62 -12.48
CA ALA A 19 -11.02 7.88 -11.66
C ALA A 19 -11.02 6.38 -12.00
N GLN A 20 -12.20 5.80 -12.28
CA GLN A 20 -12.35 4.41 -12.72
C GLN A 20 -11.76 4.18 -14.11
N LYS A 21 -11.94 5.12 -15.05
CA LYS A 21 -11.31 5.04 -16.39
C LYS A 21 -9.78 5.20 -16.36
N LEU A 22 -9.23 5.92 -15.38
CA LEU A 22 -7.79 5.97 -15.12
C LEU A 22 -7.30 4.75 -14.32
N GLY A 23 -8.18 4.11 -13.55
CA GLY A 23 -7.92 2.94 -12.70
C GLY A 23 -7.94 1.58 -13.39
N HIS A 24 -7.71 1.52 -14.72
CA HIS A 24 -7.73 0.26 -15.48
C HIS A 24 -6.36 -0.38 -15.74
N MET A 25 -5.26 0.21 -15.28
CA MET A 25 -3.99 -0.50 -15.23
C MET A 25 -3.93 -1.31 -13.94
N LEU A 26 -4.45 -2.54 -14.01
CA LEU A 26 -4.22 -3.53 -12.96
C LEU A 26 -2.71 -3.73 -12.80
N LEU A 27 -2.27 -3.92 -11.55
CA LEU A 27 -0.89 -4.29 -11.30
C LEU A 27 -0.58 -5.61 -12.03
N GLN A 28 0.50 -5.60 -12.79
CA GLN A 28 1.08 -6.79 -13.43
C GLN A 28 2.39 -7.21 -12.77
N THR A 29 3.02 -6.32 -12.00
CA THR A 29 4.11 -6.63 -11.08
C THR A 29 3.75 -6.13 -9.69
N TYR A 30 3.81 -7.01 -8.68
CA TYR A 30 3.51 -6.68 -7.29
C TYR A 30 4.79 -6.64 -6.47
N LEU A 31 5.01 -5.57 -5.72
CA LEU A 31 6.16 -5.45 -4.82
C LEU A 31 5.77 -5.73 -3.37
N ILE A 32 4.75 -5.05 -2.85
CA ILE A 32 4.28 -5.28 -1.48
C ILE A 32 2.75 -5.23 -1.40
N THR A 33 2.19 -5.92 -0.42
CA THR A 33 0.86 -5.65 0.11
C THR A 33 1.03 -4.90 1.41
N LEU A 34 0.37 -3.75 1.54
CA LEU A 34 0.39 -2.88 2.70
C LEU A 34 -1.02 -2.78 3.29
N ALA A 35 -1.14 -3.01 4.58
CA ALA A 35 -2.33 -2.79 5.38
C ALA A 35 -2.08 -1.63 6.35
N ILE A 36 -3.06 -0.75 6.45
CA ILE A 36 -3.03 0.44 7.29
C ILE A 36 -4.21 0.39 8.25
N HIS A 37 -3.89 0.51 9.53
CA HIS A 37 -4.87 0.74 10.58
C HIS A 37 -4.83 2.20 10.96
N TRP A 38 -5.94 2.89 10.73
CA TRP A 38 -6.09 4.26 11.20
C TRP A 38 -6.40 4.25 12.71
N GLN A 39 -5.96 5.30 13.37
CA GLN A 39 -6.16 5.53 14.79
C GLN A 39 -7.59 5.99 15.07
N ASP A 40 -8.13 6.75 14.12
CA ASP A 40 -9.51 7.16 14.02
C ASP A 40 -10.24 6.29 12.99
N ALA A 41 -11.54 6.09 13.21
CA ALA A 41 -12.40 5.59 12.15
C ALA A 41 -12.84 6.80 11.33
N PRO A 42 -12.39 6.98 10.06
CA PRO A 42 -12.91 8.06 9.23
C PRO A 42 -14.41 7.86 9.06
N GLU A 43 -15.22 8.65 9.79
CA GLU A 43 -16.68 8.50 9.85
C GLU A 43 -17.33 8.89 8.52
N GLN A 44 -16.63 9.74 7.74
CA GLN A 44 -17.12 10.26 6.48
C GLN A 44 -16.37 9.64 5.30
N ILE A 45 -17.14 9.26 4.27
CA ILE A 45 -16.63 8.74 2.99
C ILE A 45 -15.57 9.69 2.39
N MET A 46 -15.76 10.99 2.54
CA MET A 46 -14.86 12.03 2.03
C MET A 46 -13.46 11.96 2.66
N GLU A 47 -13.35 11.74 3.97
CA GLU A 47 -12.06 11.62 4.66
C GLU A 47 -11.29 10.38 4.22
N ARG A 48 -12.00 9.27 3.98
CA ARG A 48 -11.39 8.05 3.41
C ARG A 48 -10.83 8.33 2.03
N TYR A 49 -11.56 9.05 1.16
CA TYR A 49 -11.09 9.41 -0.17
C TYR A 49 -9.88 10.34 -0.11
N GLU A 50 -9.87 11.34 0.77
CA GLU A 50 -8.75 12.27 0.89
C GLU A 50 -7.46 11.55 1.34
N ARG A 51 -7.56 10.61 2.30
CA ARG A 51 -6.41 9.79 2.72
C ARG A 51 -5.89 8.93 1.60
N LEU A 52 -6.79 8.28 0.87
CA LEU A 52 -6.43 7.44 -0.25
C LEU A 52 -5.78 8.26 -1.38
N ASP A 53 -6.26 9.48 -1.62
CA ASP A 53 -5.68 10.39 -2.61
C ASP A 53 -4.28 10.87 -2.20
N LYS A 54 -4.09 11.26 -0.93
CA LYS A 54 -2.75 11.58 -0.39
C LYS A 54 -1.79 10.41 -0.53
N LEU A 55 -2.27 9.20 -0.26
CA LEU A 55 -1.47 7.99 -0.41
C LEU A 55 -1.12 7.71 -1.88
N ARG A 56 -2.05 7.90 -2.81
CA ARG A 56 -1.76 7.81 -4.26
C ARG A 56 -0.69 8.80 -4.68
N HIS A 57 -0.75 10.05 -4.22
CA HIS A 57 0.27 11.06 -4.52
C HIS A 57 1.65 10.64 -3.98
N LEU A 58 1.72 10.14 -2.74
CA LEU A 58 2.95 9.64 -2.14
C LEU A 58 3.55 8.49 -2.96
N VAL A 59 2.73 7.50 -3.32
CA VAL A 59 3.16 6.33 -4.11
C VAL A 59 3.60 6.75 -5.52
N HIS A 60 2.84 7.64 -6.18
CA HIS A 60 3.17 8.14 -7.51
C HIS A 60 4.48 8.94 -7.52
N SER A 61 4.82 9.65 -6.43
CA SER A 61 6.12 10.33 -6.30
C SER A 61 7.32 9.38 -6.40
N GLN A 62 7.10 8.08 -6.13
CA GLN A 62 8.10 7.02 -6.24
C GLN A 62 7.98 6.20 -7.53
N ASN A 63 7.17 6.66 -8.51
CA ASN A 63 6.87 5.96 -9.76
C ASN A 63 6.25 4.57 -9.57
N LEU A 64 5.47 4.40 -8.50
CA LEU A 64 4.70 3.19 -8.24
C LEU A 64 3.22 3.44 -8.48
N LEU A 65 2.49 2.34 -8.66
CA LEU A 65 1.04 2.32 -8.70
C LEU A 65 0.48 1.72 -7.42
N LEU A 66 -0.69 2.20 -7.04
CA LEU A 66 -1.46 1.73 -5.90
C LEU A 66 -2.75 1.07 -6.40
N GLN A 67 -3.02 -0.14 -5.92
CA GLN A 67 -4.29 -0.84 -6.16
C GLN A 67 -4.90 -1.25 -4.83
N GLU A 68 -6.16 -0.89 -4.58
CA GLU A 68 -6.88 -1.33 -3.38
C GLU A 68 -7.08 -2.86 -3.38
N GLU A 69 -7.01 -3.45 -2.20
CA GLU A 69 -7.22 -4.87 -1.95
C GLU A 69 -8.37 -5.06 -0.95
N ALA A 70 -9.37 -5.86 -1.32
CA ALA A 70 -10.59 -6.06 -0.56
C ALA A 70 -10.98 -7.55 -0.42
N ARG A 71 -10.14 -8.48 -0.89
CA ARG A 71 -10.36 -9.93 -0.73
C ARG A 71 -10.43 -10.27 0.75
N PRO A 72 -11.41 -11.10 1.18
CA PRO A 72 -11.55 -11.51 2.59
C PRO A 72 -10.27 -12.09 3.20
N LEU A 73 -9.46 -12.77 2.38
CA LEU A 73 -8.17 -13.30 2.80
C LEU A 73 -7.22 -12.18 3.28
N ALA A 74 -7.11 -11.08 2.53
CA ALA A 74 -6.25 -9.95 2.90
C ALA A 74 -6.74 -9.29 4.20
N ILE A 75 -8.06 -9.11 4.30
CA ILE A 75 -8.70 -8.52 5.49
C ILE A 75 -8.43 -9.39 6.72
N ALA A 76 -8.55 -10.71 6.60
CA ALA A 76 -8.27 -11.64 7.69
C ALA A 76 -6.77 -11.69 8.06
N LEU A 77 -5.89 -11.66 7.06
CA LEU A 77 -4.44 -11.76 7.23
C LEU A 77 -3.86 -10.62 8.07
N PHE A 78 -4.37 -9.40 7.85
CA PHE A 78 -3.96 -8.17 8.53
C PHE A 78 -4.93 -7.74 9.63
N SER A 79 -5.69 -8.69 10.19
CA SER A 79 -6.53 -8.44 11.38
C SER A 79 -7.52 -7.27 11.22
N GLN A 80 -8.23 -7.22 10.09
CA GLN A 80 -9.25 -6.22 9.75
C GLN A 80 -8.70 -4.78 9.64
N PRO A 81 -7.77 -4.53 8.70
CA PRO A 81 -7.22 -3.20 8.51
C PRO A 81 -8.26 -2.23 7.95
N SER A 82 -8.05 -0.94 8.20
CA SER A 82 -8.92 0.12 7.66
C SER A 82 -8.77 0.26 6.14
N LEU A 83 -7.58 -0.03 5.62
CA LEU A 83 -7.25 -0.02 4.19
C LEU A 83 -6.19 -1.08 3.90
N THR A 84 -6.38 -1.87 2.85
CA THR A 84 -5.33 -2.73 2.28
C THR A 84 -5.09 -2.32 0.85
N ILE A 85 -3.82 -2.24 0.45
CA ILE A 85 -3.40 -1.90 -0.91
C ILE A 85 -2.25 -2.80 -1.35
N HIS A 86 -2.10 -2.94 -2.67
CA HIS A 86 -0.89 -3.41 -3.32
C HIS A 86 -0.14 -2.25 -3.92
N LEU A 87 1.19 -2.33 -3.85
CA LEU A 87 2.10 -1.42 -4.56
C LEU A 87 2.86 -2.18 -5.63
N GLY A 88 3.00 -1.58 -6.81
CA GLY A 88 3.70 -2.23 -7.91
C GLY A 88 3.67 -1.45 -9.21
N PHE A 89 3.69 -2.18 -10.32
CA PHE A 89 3.70 -1.64 -11.68
C PHE A 89 2.60 -2.25 -12.56
N ASP A 90 2.21 -1.51 -13.59
CA ASP A 90 1.28 -1.91 -14.65
C ASP A 90 1.92 -2.78 -15.73
N GLN A 91 3.23 -2.99 -15.66
CA GLN A 91 4.00 -3.82 -16.58
C GLN A 91 4.41 -5.13 -15.90
N PRO A 92 4.36 -6.26 -16.62
CA PRO A 92 4.75 -7.54 -16.08
C PRO A 92 6.28 -7.70 -16.06
N HIS A 93 6.79 -8.56 -15.18
CA HIS A 93 8.21 -8.98 -15.12
C HIS A 93 9.23 -7.86 -14.86
N LEU A 94 8.84 -6.73 -14.25
CA LEU A 94 9.77 -5.65 -13.91
C LEU A 94 10.63 -5.94 -12.67
N ALA A 95 10.17 -6.81 -11.78
CA ALA A 95 10.89 -7.16 -10.57
C ALA A 95 11.53 -8.55 -10.69
N ALA A 96 12.86 -8.63 -10.54
CA ALA A 96 13.54 -9.90 -10.32
C ALA A 96 13.05 -10.54 -9.02
N ALA A 97 12.95 -11.87 -8.94
CA ALA A 97 12.33 -12.56 -7.80
C ALA A 97 13.00 -12.28 -6.43
N ASP A 98 14.21 -11.73 -6.42
CA ASP A 98 15.02 -11.40 -5.25
C ASP A 98 15.32 -9.89 -5.10
N TRP A 99 14.58 -9.02 -5.79
CA TRP A 99 14.76 -7.56 -5.78
C TRP A 99 14.86 -6.97 -4.36
N TYR A 100 14.15 -7.58 -3.40
CA TYR A 100 14.07 -7.14 -2.00
C TYR A 100 15.30 -7.49 -1.15
N LYS A 101 16.20 -8.36 -1.64
CA LYS A 101 17.40 -8.77 -0.89
C LYS A 101 18.49 -7.70 -0.87
N SER A 102 18.45 -6.75 -1.81
CA SER A 102 19.42 -5.65 -1.87
C SER A 102 18.82 -4.37 -1.32
N ASN A 103 19.31 -3.91 -0.18
CA ASN A 103 18.90 -2.64 0.42
C ASN A 103 19.24 -1.41 -0.45
N THR A 104 20.10 -1.57 -1.46
CA THR A 104 20.43 -0.52 -2.42
C THR A 104 19.51 -0.53 -3.65
N HIS A 105 18.67 -1.56 -3.80
CA HIS A 105 17.76 -1.70 -4.93
C HIS A 105 16.78 -0.53 -4.99
N PRO A 106 16.52 0.07 -6.18
CA PRO A 106 15.61 1.20 -6.32
C PRO A 106 14.21 0.95 -5.71
N TYR A 107 13.65 -0.25 -5.91
CA TYR A 107 12.34 -0.62 -5.35
C TYR A 107 12.33 -0.69 -3.82
N VAL A 108 13.41 -1.17 -3.20
CA VAL A 108 13.53 -1.18 -1.74
C VAL A 108 13.59 0.24 -1.21
N LYS A 109 14.36 1.13 -1.85
CA LYS A 109 14.43 2.56 -1.47
C LYS A 109 13.08 3.26 -1.61
N ALA A 110 12.36 3.02 -2.71
CA ALA A 110 11.04 3.58 -2.95
C ALA A 110 10.03 3.14 -1.88
N ILE A 111 10.00 1.85 -1.56
CA ILE A 111 9.12 1.30 -0.53
C ILE A 111 9.49 1.82 0.86
N ALA A 112 10.78 1.84 1.19
CA ALA A 112 11.28 2.39 2.44
C ALA A 112 10.82 3.84 2.64
N HIS A 113 10.95 4.68 1.60
CA HIS A 113 10.48 6.06 1.63
C HIS A 113 8.95 6.17 1.88
N ILE A 114 8.16 5.33 1.21
CA ILE A 114 6.69 5.32 1.40
C ILE A 114 6.32 4.90 2.82
N LEU A 115 6.93 3.83 3.33
CA LEU A 115 6.63 3.29 4.65
C LEU A 115 7.07 4.24 5.77
N ASP A 116 8.25 4.87 5.64
CA ASP A 116 8.74 5.87 6.58
C ASP A 116 7.80 7.09 6.60
N ALA A 117 7.46 7.63 5.43
CA ALA A 117 6.54 8.77 5.33
C ALA A 117 5.15 8.46 5.93
N LEU A 118 4.64 7.24 5.74
CA LEU A 118 3.39 6.79 6.35
C LEU A 118 3.51 6.63 7.88
N SER A 119 4.66 6.18 8.38
CA SER A 119 4.86 5.99 9.82
C SER A 119 4.82 7.31 10.60
N GLU A 120 5.15 8.41 9.93
CA GLU A 120 5.08 9.77 10.47
C GLU A 120 3.66 10.33 10.50
N TRP A 121 2.69 9.72 9.81
CA TRP A 121 1.33 10.24 9.78
C TRP A 121 0.67 10.10 11.16
N PRO A 122 0.14 11.20 11.74
CA PRO A 122 -0.42 11.16 13.08
C PRO A 122 -1.68 10.28 13.19
N GLN A 123 -2.36 10.01 12.08
CA GLN A 123 -3.54 9.14 12.02
C GLN A 123 -3.20 7.65 11.89
N VAL A 124 -1.94 7.27 11.64
CA VAL A 124 -1.55 5.86 11.51
C VAL A 124 -1.35 5.24 12.87
N LYS A 125 -2.12 4.20 13.19
CA LYS A 125 -1.97 3.38 14.40
C LYS A 125 -1.04 2.20 14.17
N CYS A 126 -1.21 1.52 13.05
CA CYS A 126 -0.41 0.36 12.69
C CYS A 126 -0.19 0.32 11.16
N LEU A 127 1.03 -0.03 10.76
CA LEU A 127 1.38 -0.39 9.39
C LEU A 127 1.80 -1.84 9.34
N GLU A 128 1.19 -2.63 8.47
CA GLU A 128 1.57 -4.01 8.25
C GLU A 128 1.86 -4.26 6.78
N PHE A 129 2.92 -4.99 6.45
CA PHE A 129 3.17 -5.33 5.06
C PHE A 129 3.82 -6.69 4.85
N ILE A 130 3.65 -7.20 3.64
CA ILE A 130 4.29 -8.42 3.13
C ILE A 130 4.98 -8.08 1.81
N VAL A 131 6.17 -8.66 1.62
CA VAL A 131 6.96 -8.52 0.39
C VAL A 131 6.62 -9.62 -0.61
N SER A 132 6.50 -9.23 -1.89
CA SER A 132 6.28 -10.12 -3.02
C SER A 132 7.53 -10.28 -3.89
N VAL A 133 7.58 -11.40 -4.63
CA VAL A 133 8.58 -11.72 -5.65
C VAL A 133 8.26 -11.12 -7.04
N GLY A 134 7.23 -10.28 -7.16
CA GLY A 134 6.76 -9.72 -8.44
C GLY A 134 5.38 -10.22 -8.87
N SER A 135 4.83 -11.24 -8.20
CA SER A 135 3.49 -11.81 -8.45
C SER A 135 2.52 -11.50 -7.31
N ASP A 136 1.22 -11.76 -7.46
CA ASP A 136 0.26 -11.52 -6.37
C ASP A 136 0.66 -12.31 -5.10
N PRO A 137 1.04 -11.64 -3.99
CA PRO A 137 1.52 -12.32 -2.79
C PRO A 137 0.41 -13.12 -2.10
N LEU A 138 -0.86 -12.79 -2.33
CA LEU A 138 -1.99 -13.46 -1.69
C LEU A 138 -2.41 -14.75 -2.42
N ALA A 139 -1.90 -14.99 -3.63
CA ALA A 139 -2.25 -16.16 -4.44
C ALA A 139 -1.59 -17.47 -3.93
N ASN A 140 -0.40 -17.37 -3.32
CA ASN A 140 0.41 -18.53 -2.92
C ASN A 140 0.88 -18.42 -1.45
N LEU A 141 0.04 -17.91 -0.56
CA LEU A 141 0.38 -17.78 0.86
C LEU A 141 0.61 -19.16 1.49
N GLN A 142 1.66 -19.24 2.31
CA GLN A 142 1.88 -20.40 3.15
C GLN A 142 0.89 -20.42 4.33
N ILE A 143 0.60 -21.61 4.84
CA ILE A 143 -0.19 -21.78 6.06
C ILE A 143 0.68 -21.28 7.24
N GLN A 144 0.13 -20.36 8.06
CA GLN A 144 0.81 -19.72 9.20
C GLN A 144 2.02 -18.86 8.82
N LEU A 145 1.78 -17.62 8.38
CA LEU A 145 2.86 -16.65 8.17
C LEU A 145 3.47 -16.21 9.50
N ASP A 146 4.79 -16.11 9.52
CA ASP A 146 5.51 -15.44 10.60
C ASP A 146 5.16 -13.95 10.64
N ARG A 147 5.10 -13.41 11.84
CA ARG A 147 4.84 -11.99 12.11
C ARG A 147 5.96 -11.41 12.97
N GLN A 148 6.54 -10.30 12.54
CA GLN A 148 7.52 -9.53 13.30
C GLN A 148 6.95 -8.15 13.61
N THR A 149 6.88 -7.82 14.89
CA THR A 149 6.34 -6.54 15.36
C THR A 149 7.46 -5.62 15.83
N PHE A 150 7.37 -4.36 15.42
CA PHE A 150 8.30 -3.28 15.75
C PHE A 150 7.50 -2.08 16.27
N PRO A 151 8.12 -1.21 17.10
CA PRO A 151 7.48 0.05 17.47
C PRO A 151 7.42 0.99 16.26
N LEU A 152 6.31 1.69 16.03
CA LEU A 152 6.15 2.67 14.94
C LEU A 152 7.11 3.87 15.08
N LYS A 153 7.69 4.08 16.27
CA LYS A 153 8.79 5.04 16.49
C LYS A 153 10.09 4.66 15.78
N MET A 154 10.23 3.40 15.40
CA MET A 154 11.35 2.91 14.59
C MET A 154 10.94 3.01 13.12
N PRO A 155 11.75 3.67 12.27
CA PRO A 155 11.41 3.83 10.86
C PRO A 155 11.38 2.45 10.17
N PRO A 156 10.32 2.12 9.41
CA PRO A 156 10.26 0.87 8.64
C PRO A 156 11.48 0.58 7.76
N SER A 157 12.17 1.61 7.25
CA SER A 157 13.40 1.47 6.48
C SER A 157 14.54 0.73 7.22
N SER A 158 14.52 0.71 8.56
CA SER A 158 15.54 0.06 9.40
C SER A 158 15.53 -1.47 9.37
N ILE A 159 14.54 -2.08 8.73
CA ILE A 159 14.47 -3.54 8.52
C ILE A 159 14.61 -3.94 7.04
N CYS A 160 14.79 -2.97 6.13
CA CYS A 160 14.85 -3.22 4.69
C CYS A 160 16.05 -4.08 4.26
N ASP A 161 17.05 -4.26 5.12
CA ASP A 161 18.23 -5.10 4.91
C ASP A 161 18.00 -6.60 5.15
N ARG A 162 16.86 -6.96 5.75
CA ARG A 162 16.53 -8.34 6.15
C ARG A 162 15.12 -8.76 5.73
N LEU A 163 14.61 -8.14 4.67
CA LEU A 163 13.31 -8.49 4.11
C LEU A 163 13.32 -9.92 3.55
N THR A 164 12.24 -10.62 3.85
CA THR A 164 11.88 -11.93 3.32
C THR A 164 10.42 -11.91 2.89
N THR A 165 10.07 -12.72 1.91
CA THR A 165 8.69 -12.98 1.51
C THR A 165 7.99 -13.83 2.57
N GLN A 166 6.65 -13.96 2.47
CA GLN A 166 5.84 -14.81 3.37
C GLN A 166 6.01 -14.47 4.87
N LYS A 167 6.27 -13.20 5.17
CA LYS A 167 6.39 -12.67 6.53
C LYS A 167 5.67 -11.34 6.62
N ILE A 168 4.91 -11.17 7.70
CA ILE A 168 4.23 -9.91 8.02
C ILE A 168 5.17 -9.08 8.88
N TYR A 169 5.50 -7.88 8.42
CA TYR A 169 6.19 -6.87 9.22
C TYR A 169 5.15 -5.88 9.73
N SER A 170 5.00 -5.78 11.05
CA SER A 170 4.03 -4.94 11.74
C SER A 170 4.76 -3.81 12.48
N PHE A 171 4.31 -2.57 12.29
CA PHE A 171 4.81 -1.40 12.99
C PHE A 171 3.65 -0.77 13.76
N GLU A 172 3.72 -0.82 15.09
CA GLU A 172 2.61 -0.49 15.99
C GLU A 172 2.99 0.63 16.97
N ARG A 173 2.04 1.52 17.27
CA ARG A 173 2.25 2.61 18.25
C ARG A 173 2.38 2.13 19.69
#